data_AF-A0A8D8RKR8-F1
#
_entry.id   AF-A0A8D8RKR8-F1
#
_cell.length_a   1.000
_cell.length_b   1.000
_cell.length_c   1.000
_cell.angle_alpha   90.00
_cell.angle_beta   90.00
_cell.angle_gamma   90.00
#
_symmetry.space_group_name_H-M   'P 1'
#
loop_
_entity.id
_entity.type
_entity.pdbx_description
1 polymer ?
#
loop_
_entity_poly.entity_id
_entity_poly.type
_entity_poly.pdbx_seq_one_letter_code
_entity_poly.pdbx_strand_id
1 'polypeptide(L)'
;MVLGNYMGVSLALYQLVVYSDQSKFRLFKFVSELSLALFELYIYCFAAEILDDFHSRTRTSLYFSRWYACTRSTRRDIGMLLRRLRKPKHPNFYWGFIVINNPLFVGLLRLCYQVVNLMRLKGARE
;
A
#
# COMPACT_ATOMS: atom_id res chain seq x y z
N MET A 1 12.62 -9.04 1.72
CA MET A 1 11.78 -8.62 2.86
C MET A 1 10.31 -8.94 2.59
N VAL A 2 9.69 -8.32 1.58
CA VAL A 2 8.29 -8.60 1.16
C VAL A 2 8.01 -10.08 0.83
N LEU A 3 8.92 -10.76 0.11
CA LEU A 3 8.82 -12.22 -0.17
C LEU A 3 8.86 -13.10 1.10
N GLY A 4 9.57 -12.67 2.14
CA GLY A 4 9.63 -13.39 3.41
C GLY A 4 8.29 -13.34 4.17
N ASN A 5 7.60 -12.20 4.12
CA ASN A 5 6.26 -12.05 4.69
C ASN A 5 5.22 -12.91 3.96
N TYR A 6 5.27 -12.99 2.63
CA TYR A 6 4.36 -13.87 1.89
C TYR A 6 4.58 -15.36 2.20
N MET A 7 5.84 -15.78 2.40
CA MET A 7 6.16 -17.14 2.85
C MET A 7 5.61 -17.42 4.25
N GLY A 8 5.78 -16.49 5.20
CA GLY A 8 5.24 -16.59 6.56
C GLY A 8 3.71 -16.67 6.60
N VAL A 9 3.03 -15.82 5.82
CA VAL A 9 1.57 -15.84 5.68
C VAL A 9 1.07 -17.15 5.06
N SER A 10 1.74 -17.68 4.03
CA SER A 10 1.34 -18.95 3.41
C SER A 10 1.48 -20.14 4.37
N LEU A 11 2.54 -20.16 5.18
CA LEU A 11 2.77 -21.17 6.22
C LEU A 11 1.72 -21.10 7.33
N ALA A 12 1.35 -19.88 7.76
CA ALA A 12 0.31 -19.67 8.76
C ALA A 12 -1.08 -20.10 8.24
N LEU A 13 -1.39 -19.80 6.98
CA LEU A 13 -2.61 -20.25 6.31
C LEU A 13 -2.65 -21.79 6.17
N TYR A 14 -1.55 -22.41 5.77
CA TYR A 14 -1.45 -23.87 5.65
C TYR A 14 -1.66 -24.57 7.00
N GLN A 15 -1.06 -24.04 8.07
CA GLN A 15 -1.24 -24.56 9.44
C GLN A 15 -2.68 -24.43 9.94
N LEU A 16 -3.43 -23.43 9.46
CA LEU A 16 -4.83 -23.21 9.83
C LEU A 16 -5.79 -24.15 9.07
N VAL A 17 -5.49 -24.46 7.79
CA VAL A 17 -6.32 -25.33 6.95
C VAL A 17 -6.12 -26.82 7.26
N VAL A 18 -4.89 -27.26 7.52
CA VAL A 18 -4.56 -28.69 7.66
C VAL A 18 -4.84 -29.24 9.07
N TYR A 19 -4.88 -28.39 10.10
CA TYR A 19 -5.04 -28.83 11.50
C TYR A 19 -6.19 -28.09 12.18
N SER A 20 -7.42 -28.53 11.90
CA SER A 20 -8.69 -27.98 12.40
C SER A 20 -8.98 -28.29 13.89
N ASP A 21 -7.95 -28.46 14.72
CA ASP A 21 -8.11 -28.78 16.15
C ASP A 21 -7.70 -27.60 17.04
N GLN A 22 -8.67 -27.17 17.85
CA GLN A 22 -8.86 -25.84 18.44
C GLN A 22 -7.80 -25.47 19.50
N SER A 23 -6.71 -24.78 19.12
CA SER A 23 -5.81 -24.14 20.09
C SER A 23 -5.76 -22.63 19.91
N LYS A 24 -6.25 -21.89 20.92
CA LYS A 24 -6.31 -20.41 20.99
C LYS A 24 -4.97 -19.74 20.68
N PHE A 25 -3.86 -20.41 20.98
CA PHE A 25 -2.50 -19.93 20.72
C PHE A 25 -2.19 -19.76 19.22
N ARG A 26 -2.74 -20.63 18.36
CA ARG A 26 -2.53 -20.56 16.90
C ARG A 26 -3.36 -19.46 16.24
N LEU A 27 -4.59 -19.23 16.71
CA LEU A 27 -5.39 -18.09 16.27
C LEU A 27 -4.72 -16.76 16.62
N PHE A 28 -4.16 -16.65 17.82
CA PHE A 28 -3.40 -15.47 18.23
C PHE A 28 -2.21 -15.21 17.29
N LYS A 29 -1.45 -16.25 16.95
CA LYS A 29 -0.32 -16.16 16.01
C LYS A 29 -0.76 -15.72 14.60
N PHE A 30 -1.88 -16.23 14.11
CA PHE A 30 -2.42 -15.82 12.81
C PHE A 30 -2.86 -14.35 12.80
N VAL A 31 -3.58 -13.91 13.83
CA VAL A 31 -4.02 -12.52 13.96
C VAL A 31 -2.81 -11.57 14.08
N SER A 32 -1.78 -11.95 14.83
CA SER A 32 -0.57 -11.14 14.94
C SER A 32 0.14 -10.99 13.59
N GLU A 33 0.28 -12.08 12.83
CA GLU A 33 0.93 -12.05 11.51
C GLU A 33 0.14 -11.18 10.51
N LEU A 34 -1.19 -11.33 10.51
CA LEU A 34 -2.08 -10.54 9.66
C LEU A 34 -2.00 -9.05 10.01
N SER A 35 -1.96 -8.71 11.29
CA SER A 35 -1.82 -7.33 11.74
C SER A 35 -0.48 -6.72 11.34
N LEU A 36 0.61 -7.50 11.37
CA LEU A 36 1.93 -7.06 10.95
C LEU A 36 1.97 -6.77 9.44
N ALA A 37 1.39 -7.66 8.63
CA ALA A 37 1.28 -7.48 7.18
C ALA A 37 0.44 -6.23 6.82
N LEU A 38 -0.67 -6.00 7.53
CA LEU A 38 -1.48 -4.79 7.37
C LEU A 38 -0.71 -3.53 7.76
N PHE A 39 0.10 -3.60 8.82
CA PHE A 39 0.90 -2.48 9.27
C PHE A 39 2.00 -2.11 8.28
N GLU A 40 2.69 -3.09 7.71
CA GLU A 40 3.66 -2.83 6.64
C GLU A 40 2.99 -2.18 5.43
N LEU A 41 1.84 -2.70 4.99
CA LEU A 41 1.09 -2.13 3.89
C LEU A 41 0.65 -0.68 4.19
N TYR A 42 0.23 -0.41 5.42
CA TYR A 42 -0.10 0.94 5.86
C TYR A 42 1.09 1.89 5.70
N ILE A 43 2.29 1.49 6.13
CA ILE A 43 3.50 2.31 5.96
C ILE A 43 3.77 2.59 4.47
N TYR A 44 3.66 1.58 3.60
CA TYR A 44 3.85 1.77 2.16
C TYR A 44 2.80 2.71 1.55
N CYS A 45 1.53 2.57 1.93
CA CYS A 45 0.46 3.47 1.50
C CYS A 45 0.67 4.90 1.98
N PHE A 46 1.08 5.09 3.23
CA PHE A 46 1.35 6.39 3.80
C PHE A 46 2.54 7.09 3.12
N ALA A 47 3.62 6.35 2.85
CA ALA A 47 4.77 6.87 2.12
C ALA A 47 4.41 7.27 0.68
N ALA A 48 3.55 6.49 0.00
CA ALA A 48 3.06 6.82 -1.34
C ALA A 48 2.21 8.09 -1.35
N GLU A 49 1.32 8.25 -0.37
CA GLU A 49 0.46 9.43 -0.25
C GLU A 49 1.27 10.71 0.01
N ILE A 50 2.26 10.67 0.92
CA ILE A 50 3.19 11.80 1.15
C ILE A 50 3.94 12.17 -0.12
N LEU A 51 4.40 11.16 -0.88
CA LEU A 51 5.14 11.38 -2.11
C LEU A 51 4.28 12.06 -3.18
N ASP A 52 3.04 11.61 -3.36
CA ASP A 52 2.07 12.23 -4.27
C ASP A 52 1.74 13.66 -3.86
N ASP A 53 1.57 13.92 -2.56
CA ASP A 53 1.31 15.25 -2.01
C ASP A 53 2.49 16.20 -2.26
N PHE A 54 3.71 15.73 -2.05
CA PHE A 54 4.94 16.47 -2.33
C PHE A 54 5.08 16.80 -3.82
N HIS A 55 4.82 15.83 -4.70
CA HIS A 55 4.82 16.03 -6.15
C HIS A 55 3.79 17.08 -6.59
N SER A 56 2.57 17.02 -6.04
CA SER A 56 1.51 18.00 -6.31
C SER A 56 1.90 19.42 -5.87
N ARG A 57 2.37 19.57 -4.62
CA ARG A 57 2.82 20.87 -4.08
C ARG A 57 4.00 21.44 -4.86
N THR A 58 4.97 20.60 -5.22
CA THR A 58 6.14 20.99 -6.02
C THR A 58 5.70 21.48 -7.39
N ARG A 59 4.79 20.77 -8.06
CA ARG A 59 4.22 21.18 -9.35
C ARG A 59 3.54 22.56 -9.26
N THR A 60 2.73 22.77 -8.22
CA THR A 60 2.00 24.02 -8.01
C THR A 60 2.96 25.18 -7.71
N SER A 61 3.94 24.98 -6.83
CA SER A 61 4.98 25.98 -6.53
C SER A 61 5.80 26.36 -7.77
N LEU A 62 6.21 25.37 -8.57
CA LEU A 62 6.91 25.63 -9.83
C LEU A 62 6.03 26.34 -10.86
N TYR A 63 4.72 26.07 -10.90
CA TYR A 63 3.79 26.76 -11.80
C TYR A 63 3.65 28.24 -11.45
N PHE A 64 3.58 28.56 -10.15
CA PHE A 64 3.54 29.94 -9.66
C PHE A 64 4.91 30.64 -9.67
N SER A 65 6.00 29.88 -9.75
CA SER A 65 7.33 30.47 -9.89
C SER A 65 7.44 31.19 -11.24
N ARG A 66 8.17 32.32 -11.28
CA ARG A 66 8.49 33.04 -12.53
C ARG A 66 9.59 32.30 -13.32
N TRP A 67 9.41 31.01 -13.58
CA TRP A 67 10.38 30.18 -14.30
C TRP A 67 10.65 30.66 -15.73
N TYR A 68 9.70 31.41 -16.31
CA TYR A 68 9.87 32.10 -17.59
C TYR A 68 10.86 33.27 -17.54
N ALA A 69 11.16 33.83 -16.36
CA ALA A 69 12.13 34.90 -16.18
C ALA A 69 13.55 34.38 -15.87
N CYS A 70 13.72 33.07 -15.63
CA CYS A 70 15.02 32.47 -15.36
C CYS A 70 15.89 32.27 -16.61
N THR A 71 17.19 32.10 -16.39
CA THR A 71 18.24 31.80 -17.37
C THR A 71 17.91 30.55 -18.20
N ARG A 72 18.41 30.49 -19.44
CA ARG A 72 18.14 29.38 -20.38
C ARG A 72 18.47 27.98 -19.83
N SER A 73 19.54 27.85 -19.05
CA SER A 73 19.93 26.61 -18.37
C SER A 73 18.87 26.18 -17.34
N THR A 74 18.54 27.07 -16.40
CA THR A 74 17.55 26.84 -15.35
C THR A 74 16.16 26.55 -15.92
N ARG A 75 15.76 27.22 -17.01
CA ARG A 75 14.48 26.96 -17.68
C ARG A 75 14.40 25.55 -18.27
N ARG A 76 15.50 25.05 -18.83
CA ARG A 76 15.58 23.69 -19.38
C ARG A 76 15.43 22.65 -18.27
N ASP A 77 16.12 22.85 -17.16
CA ASP A 77 16.11 21.91 -16.04
C ASP A 77 14.74 21.90 -15.34
N ILE A 78 14.13 23.08 -15.14
CA ILE A 78 12.75 23.21 -14.67
C ILE A 78 11.77 22.55 -15.63
N GLY A 79 11.92 22.74 -16.95
CA GLY A 79 11.07 22.10 -17.95
C GLY A 79 11.18 20.57 -17.95
N MET A 80 12.38 20.03 -17.73
CA MET A 80 12.59 18.58 -17.57
C MET A 80 11.96 18.06 -16.28
N LEU A 81 12.09 18.81 -15.17
CA LEU A 81 11.46 18.49 -13.90
C LEU A 81 9.94 18.49 -14.02
N LEU A 82 9.36 19.52 -14.64
CA LEU A 82 7.92 19.64 -14.87
C LEU A 82 7.39 18.53 -15.77
N ARG A 83 8.14 18.12 -16.80
CA ARG A 83 7.80 16.95 -17.64
C ARG A 83 7.85 15.65 -16.86
N ARG A 84 8.79 15.49 -15.93
CA ARG A 84 8.85 14.32 -15.03
C ARG A 84 7.71 14.31 -14.01
N LEU A 85 7.28 15.49 -13.54
CA LEU A 85 6.16 15.68 -12.62
C LEU A 85 4.79 15.55 -13.31
N ARG A 86 4.68 15.89 -14.60
CA ARG A 86 3.44 15.75 -15.40
C ARG A 86 3.16 14.33 -15.83
N LYS A 87 4.18 13.48 -15.93
CA LYS A 87 3.94 12.05 -16.08
C LYS A 87 3.46 11.56 -14.73
N PRO A 88 2.24 11.00 -14.61
CA PRO A 88 1.81 10.38 -13.38
C PRO A 88 2.73 9.18 -13.16
N LYS A 89 3.82 9.40 -12.45
CA LYS A 89 4.59 8.32 -11.84
C LYS A 89 3.80 7.92 -10.62
N HIS A 90 2.65 7.30 -10.84
CA HIS A 90 2.19 6.29 -9.91
C HIS A 90 3.39 5.36 -9.73
N PRO A 91 3.96 5.24 -8.53
CA PRO A 91 5.03 4.29 -8.31
C PRO A 91 4.42 2.91 -8.54
N ASN A 92 4.52 2.45 -9.78
CA ASN A 92 4.05 1.16 -10.24
C ASN A 92 4.95 0.11 -9.58
N PHE A 93 4.67 -0.21 -8.32
CA PHE A 93 5.19 -1.42 -7.73
C PHE A 93 4.49 -2.57 -8.44
N TYR A 94 5.29 -3.45 -9.05
CA TYR A 94 4.87 -4.47 -10.01
C TYR A 94 4.22 -3.91 -11.28
N TRP A 95 5.04 -3.51 -12.26
CA TRP A 95 4.66 -3.48 -13.69
C TRP A 95 3.25 -2.89 -14.00
N GLY A 96 2.80 -1.89 -13.24
CA GLY A 96 1.50 -1.24 -13.46
C GLY A 96 0.25 -1.92 -12.93
N PHE A 97 0.33 -2.97 -12.09
CA PHE A 97 -0.88 -3.66 -11.61
C PHE A 97 -1.57 -2.98 -10.41
N ILE A 98 -0.84 -2.27 -9.56
CA ILE A 98 -1.41 -1.75 -8.29
C ILE A 98 -0.91 -0.33 -8.01
N VAL A 99 -1.82 0.64 -8.01
CA VAL A 99 -1.56 2.02 -7.59
C VAL A 99 -1.69 2.08 -6.08
N ILE A 100 -0.58 2.00 -5.35
CA ILE A 100 -0.56 2.13 -3.89
C ILE A 100 -1.20 3.45 -3.50
N ASN A 101 -2.42 3.40 -2.96
CA ASN A 101 -3.21 4.55 -2.59
C ASN A 101 -4.09 4.20 -1.38
N ASN A 102 -4.47 5.20 -0.59
CA ASN A 102 -5.33 5.08 0.58
C ASN A 102 -6.65 4.28 0.34
N PRO A 103 -7.37 4.43 -0.80
CA PRO A 103 -8.52 3.59 -1.13
C PRO A 103 -8.21 2.09 -1.28
N LEU A 104 -6.99 1.71 -1.68
CA LEU A 104 -6.61 0.30 -1.72
C LEU A 104 -6.47 -0.28 -0.32
N PHE A 105 -5.89 0.49 0.61
CA PHE A 105 -5.79 0.09 2.01
C PHE A 105 -7.17 -0.12 2.65
N VAL A 106 -8.09 0.82 2.42
CA VAL A 106 -9.49 0.70 2.89
C VAL A 106 -10.19 -0.51 2.25
N GLY A 107 -9.95 -0.77 0.96
CA GLY A 107 -10.47 -1.96 0.27
C GLY A 107 -9.97 -3.26 0.89
N LEU A 108 -8.68 -3.33 1.22
CA LEU A 108 -8.08 -4.51 1.85
C LEU A 108 -8.61 -4.73 3.28
N LEU A 109 -8.76 -3.65 4.06
CA LEU A 109 -9.38 -3.72 5.39
C LEU A 109 -10.82 -4.25 5.33
N ARG A 110 -11.61 -3.82 4.33
CA ARG A 110 -12.97 -4.34 4.12
C ARG A 110 -12.96 -5.84 3.80
N LEU A 111 -12.00 -6.29 3.01
CA LEU A 111 -11.81 -7.71 2.71
C LEU A 111 -11.49 -8.53 3.97
N CYS A 112 -10.55 -8.06 4.79
CA CYS A 112 -10.23 -8.69 6.07
C CYS A 112 -11.47 -8.75 6.99
N TYR A 113 -12.24 -7.66 7.08
CA TYR A 113 -13.48 -7.63 7.85
C TYR A 113 -14.52 -8.63 7.34
N GLN A 114 -14.70 -8.73 6.02
CA GLN A 114 -15.61 -9.69 5.39
C GLN A 114 -15.21 -11.14 5.69
N VAL A 115 -13.92 -11.47 5.64
CA VAL A 115 -13.41 -12.80 5.99
C VAL A 115 -13.72 -13.15 7.45
N VAL A 116 -13.48 -12.22 8.38
CA VAL A 116 -13.81 -12.41 9.79
C VAL A 116 -15.32 -12.58 9.99
N ASN A 117 -16.12 -11.77 9.30
CA ASN A 117 -17.58 -11.86 9.39
C ASN A 117 -18.11 -13.20 8.84
N LEU A 118 -17.53 -13.71 7.75
CA LEU A 118 -17.82 -15.04 7.20
C LEU A 118 -17.44 -16.16 8.18
N MET A 119 -16.28 -16.08 8.82
CA MET A 119 -15.86 -17.05 9.83
C MET A 119 -16.82 -17.06 11.03
N ARG A 120 -17.27 -15.88 11.47
CA ARG A 120 -18.26 -15.73 12.54
C ARG A 120 -19.61 -16.34 12.16
N LEU A 121 -20.07 -16.12 10.92
CA LEU A 121 -21.33 -16.69 10.41
C LEU A 121 -21.27 -18.21 10.32
N LYS A 122 -20.12 -18.79 9.95
CA LYS A 122 -19.95 -20.24 9.87
C LYS A 122 -20.03 -20.90 11.26
N GLY A 123 -19.47 -20.28 12.29
CA GLY A 123 -19.55 -20.75 13.68
C GLY A 123 -20.89 -20.50 14.38
N ALA A 124 -21.83 -19.78 13.77
CA ALA A 124 -23.20 -19.59 14.29
C ALA A 124 -24.21 -20.58 13.70
N ARG A 125 -23.77 -21.44 12.77
CA ARG A 125 -24.61 -22.42 12.06
C ARG A 125 -24.35 -23.87 12.51
N GLU A 126 -23.32 -24.08 13.32
CA GLU A 126 -23.05 -25.33 14.07
C GLU A 126 -23.62 -25.21 15.49
#